data_AF-A0A1A6AY25-F1
#
_entry.id   AF-A0A1A6AY25-F1
#
_cell.length_a   1.000
_cell.length_b   1.000
_cell.length_c   1.000
_cell.angle_alpha   90.00
_cell.angle_beta   90.00
_cell.angle_gamma   90.00
#
_symmetry.space_group_name_H-M   'P 1'
#
loop_
_entity.id
_entity.type
_entity.pdbx_description
1 polymer ?
#
loop_
_entity_poly.entity_id
_entity_poly.type
_entity_poly.pdbx_seq_one_letter_code
_entity_poly.pdbx_strand_id
1 'polypeptide(L)'
;MVPIILIIAGILLVVLNFNAVRKEKNSFQDKLNVKQNEMGNYELEIGKIRKEFAETILELQKEIEDLKKQGNQDFHEAILSEEVEEKLVEEEIEDIKDDEDNTEEEPKKSENSDKAAEEYANNIKIDEIRGLLKDNISVSDISEKTGIGKGEVLLIKELYAK
;
A
#
# COMPACT_ATOMS: atom_id res chain seq x y z
N MET A 1 -20.57 21.08 -57.71
CA MET A 1 -21.63 21.35 -56.72
C MET A 1 -21.54 20.44 -55.50
N VAL A 2 -21.60 19.11 -55.66
CA VAL A 2 -21.52 18.11 -54.56
C VAL A 2 -20.32 18.29 -53.60
N PRO A 3 -19.06 18.50 -54.05
CA PRO A 3 -17.92 18.66 -53.13
C PRO A 3 -18.00 19.95 -52.29
N ILE A 4 -18.63 21.01 -52.80
CA ILE A 4 -18.80 22.27 -52.06
C ILE A 4 -19.81 22.07 -50.93
N ILE A 5 -20.88 21.30 -51.17
CA ILE A 5 -21.89 20.95 -50.15
C ILE A 5 -21.27 20.12 -49.03
N LEU A 6 -20.37 19.17 -49.36
CA LEU A 6 -19.64 18.38 -48.37
C LEU A 6 -18.73 19.24 -47.47
N ILE A 7 -18.03 20.23 -48.04
CA ILE A 7 -17.20 21.15 -47.27
C ILE A 7 -18.06 22.01 -46.32
N ILE A 8 -19.18 22.53 -46.81
CA ILE A 8 -20.10 23.34 -45.99
C ILE A 8 -20.68 22.50 -44.84
N ALA A 9 -21.09 21.25 -45.11
CA ALA A 9 -21.59 20.34 -44.09
C ALA A 9 -20.54 20.01 -43.02
N GLY A 10 -19.28 19.80 -43.42
CA GLY A 10 -18.16 19.59 -42.49
C GLY A 10 -17.92 20.80 -41.58
N ILE A 11 -17.89 22.01 -42.15
CA ILE A 11 -17.73 23.25 -41.38
C ILE A 11 -18.89 23.43 -40.41
N LEU A 12 -20.13 23.16 -40.84
CA LEU A 12 -21.33 23.22 -39.99
C LEU A 12 -21.24 22.25 -38.79
N LEU A 13 -20.78 21.02 -39.02
CA LEU A 13 -20.60 20.03 -37.94
C LEU A 13 -19.52 20.46 -36.95
N VAL A 14 -18.39 21.01 -37.44
CA VAL A 14 -17.32 21.52 -36.57
C VAL A 14 -17.82 22.69 -35.71
N VAL A 15 -18.58 23.63 -36.29
CA VAL A 15 -19.15 24.77 -35.55
C VAL A 15 -20.16 24.31 -34.51
N LEU A 16 -21.05 23.37 -34.85
CA LEU A 16 -22.03 22.84 -33.91
C LEU A 16 -21.38 22.10 -32.74
N ASN A 17 -20.38 21.26 -33.02
CA ASN A 17 -19.66 20.51 -32.00
C ASN A 17 -18.84 21.46 -31.09
N PHE A 18 -18.15 22.44 -31.67
CA PHE A 18 -17.41 23.45 -30.91
C PHE A 18 -18.33 24.27 -29.99
N ASN A 19 -19.51 24.66 -30.48
CA ASN A 19 -20.46 25.42 -29.68
C ASN A 19 -21.04 24.58 -28.52
N ALA A 20 -21.30 23.29 -28.73
CA ALA A 20 -21.72 22.36 -27.68
C ALA A 20 -20.65 22.24 -26.57
N VAL A 21 -19.39 21.99 -26.96
CA VAL A 21 -18.26 21.88 -26.02
C VAL A 21 -18.02 23.19 -25.26
N ARG A 22 -18.21 24.35 -25.89
CA ARG A 22 -18.05 25.65 -25.22
C ARG A 22 -19.15 25.93 -24.20
N LYS A 23 -20.37 25.41 -24.41
CA LYS A 23 -21.52 25.64 -23.53
C LYS A 23 -21.42 24.89 -22.21
N GLU A 24 -20.64 23.80 -22.14
CA GLU A 24 -20.43 23.04 -20.90
C GLU A 24 -19.41 23.66 -19.93
N LYS A 25 -18.47 24.49 -20.39
CA LYS A 25 -17.35 24.97 -19.56
C LYS A 25 -17.78 25.79 -18.33
N ASN A 26 -18.98 26.36 -18.37
CA ASN A 26 -19.54 27.12 -17.24
C ASN A 26 -20.38 26.25 -16.28
N SER A 27 -20.77 25.03 -16.67
CA SER A 27 -21.69 24.18 -15.89
C SER A 27 -21.09 23.70 -14.57
N PHE A 28 -19.84 23.23 -14.59
CA PHE A 28 -19.21 22.66 -13.40
C PHE A 28 -18.80 23.72 -12.38
N GLN A 29 -18.12 24.78 -12.84
CA GLN A 29 -17.69 25.89 -11.96
C GLN A 29 -18.89 26.59 -11.33
N ASP A 30 -19.95 26.85 -12.09
CA ASP A 30 -21.16 27.49 -11.59
C ASP A 30 -21.87 26.61 -10.55
N LYS A 31 -22.07 25.32 -10.86
CA LYS A 31 -22.64 24.36 -9.90
C LYS A 31 -21.78 24.18 -8.66
N LEU A 32 -20.46 24.21 -8.79
CA LEU A 32 -19.53 24.09 -7.67
C LEU A 32 -19.61 25.32 -6.76
N ASN A 33 -19.67 26.52 -7.35
CA ASN A 33 -19.72 27.78 -6.61
C ASN A 33 -21.07 27.97 -5.91
N VAL A 34 -22.18 27.60 -6.56
CA VAL A 34 -23.51 27.55 -5.92
C VAL A 34 -23.49 26.59 -4.74
N LYS A 35 -23.01 25.36 -4.93
CA LYS A 35 -22.94 24.36 -3.86
C LYS A 35 -21.99 24.74 -2.73
N GLN A 36 -20.89 25.43 -3.04
CA GLN A 36 -19.93 25.92 -2.06
C GLN A 36 -20.48 27.08 -1.22
N ASN A 37 -21.29 27.96 -1.82
CA ASN A 37 -21.96 29.05 -1.11
C ASN A 37 -23.19 28.58 -0.32
N GLU A 38 -23.82 27.48 -0.74
CA GLU A 38 -24.97 26.87 -0.08
C GLU A 38 -24.55 25.91 1.06
N MET A 39 -23.33 25.36 1.01
CA MET A 39 -22.74 24.57 2.10
C MET A 39 -22.56 25.41 3.36
N GLY A 40 -23.02 24.92 4.50
CA GLY A 40 -22.77 25.54 5.79
C GLY A 40 -21.26 25.58 6.12
N ASN A 41 -20.84 26.52 6.96
CA ASN A 41 -19.42 26.70 7.32
C ASN A 41 -18.73 25.39 7.78
N TYR A 42 -19.46 24.52 8.49
CA TYR A 42 -18.97 23.22 8.94
C TYR A 42 -18.75 22.22 7.79
N GLU A 43 -19.61 22.23 6.76
CA GLU A 43 -19.46 21.39 5.55
C GLU A 43 -18.28 21.85 4.70
N LEU A 44 -18.06 23.16 4.61
CA LEU A 44 -16.89 23.73 3.94
C LEU A 44 -15.59 23.32 4.63
N GLU A 45 -15.56 23.36 5.96
CA GLU A 45 -14.40 22.95 6.76
C GLU A 45 -14.13 21.45 6.63
N ILE A 46 -15.16 20.59 6.68
CA ILE A 46 -15.05 19.16 6.38
C ILE A 46 -14.53 18.93 4.96
N GLY A 47 -14.97 19.75 3.99
CA GLY A 47 -14.49 19.70 2.61
C GLY A 47 -13.00 20.01 2.49
N LYS A 48 -12.51 21.02 3.22
CA LYS A 48 -11.08 21.36 3.28
C LYS A 48 -10.26 20.24 3.92
N ILE A 49 -10.73 19.70 5.04
CA ILE A 49 -10.08 18.59 5.73
C ILE A 49 -9.95 17.38 4.79
N ARG A 50 -11.03 17.02 4.07
CA ARG A 50 -10.99 15.91 3.09
C ARG A 50 -10.01 16.18 1.95
N LYS A 51 -9.89 17.42 1.50
CA LYS A 51 -8.93 17.81 0.48
C LYS A 51 -7.49 17.61 0.99
N GLU A 52 -7.17 18.11 2.17
CA GLU A 52 -5.84 17.98 2.79
C GLU A 52 -5.45 16.51 3.02
N PHE A 53 -6.41 15.68 3.47
CA PHE A 53 -6.19 14.23 3.58
C PHE A 53 -5.97 13.56 2.23
N ALA A 54 -6.73 13.92 1.20
CA ALA A 54 -6.56 13.36 -0.13
C ALA A 54 -5.19 13.72 -0.74
N GLU A 55 -4.73 14.95 -0.55
CA GLU A 55 -3.39 15.39 -0.97
C GLU A 55 -2.29 14.60 -0.23
N THR A 56 -2.43 14.43 1.08
CA THR A 56 -1.48 13.64 1.89
C THR A 56 -1.45 12.17 1.48
N ILE A 57 -2.61 11.54 1.26
CA ILE A 57 -2.69 10.14 0.81
C ILE A 57 -2.05 9.98 -0.57
N LEU A 58 -2.28 10.92 -1.48
CA LEU A 58 -1.70 10.88 -2.82
C LEU A 58 -0.18 11.04 -2.76
N GLU A 59 0.33 11.92 -1.90
CA GLU A 59 1.77 12.09 -1.70
C GLU A 59 2.42 10.82 -1.13
N LEU A 60 1.79 10.18 -0.14
CA LEU A 60 2.24 8.89 0.38
C LEU A 60 2.21 7.78 -0.69
N GLN A 61 1.15 7.72 -1.51
CA GLN A 61 1.07 6.76 -2.61
C GLN A 61 2.20 6.96 -3.62
N LYS A 62 2.52 8.21 -3.93
CA LYS A 62 3.63 8.55 -4.82
C LYS A 62 4.97 8.16 -4.21
N GLU A 63 5.19 8.45 -2.93
CA GLU A 63 6.41 8.06 -2.23
C GLU A 63 6.59 6.53 -2.21
N ILE A 64 5.52 5.78 -1.94
CA ILE A 64 5.51 4.31 -2.02
C ILE A 64 5.85 3.83 -3.44
N GLU A 65 5.27 4.46 -4.48
CA GLU A 65 5.56 4.12 -5.87
C GLU A 65 7.02 4.40 -6.24
N ASP A 66 7.57 5.53 -5.78
CA ASP A 66 8.95 5.93 -6.03
C ASP A 66 9.94 4.99 -5.30
N LEU A 67 9.66 4.62 -4.05
CA LEU A 67 10.43 3.61 -3.31
C LEU A 67 10.36 2.23 -3.98
N LYS A 68 9.19 1.83 -4.48
CA LYS A 68 9.01 0.58 -5.23
C LYS A 68 9.84 0.58 -6.51
N LYS A 69 9.90 1.70 -7.24
CA LYS A 69 10.74 1.84 -8.44
C LYS A 69 12.23 1.77 -8.09
N GLN A 70 12.66 2.44 -7.02
CA GLN A 70 14.05 2.41 -6.58
C GLN A 70 14.50 0.99 -6.22
N GLY A 71 13.72 0.26 -5.41
CA GLY A 71 14.01 -1.14 -5.09
C GLY A 71 14.05 -2.07 -6.31
N ASN A 72 13.37 -1.72 -7.41
CA ASN A 72 13.38 -2.49 -8.65
C ASN A 72 14.51 -2.08 -9.61
N GLN A 73 15.04 -0.86 -9.49
CA GLN A 73 16.21 -0.39 -10.26
C GLN A 73 17.52 -0.94 -9.68
N ASP A 74 17.62 -1.02 -8.35
CA ASP A 74 18.80 -1.59 -7.67
C ASP A 74 19.03 -3.08 -8.05
N PHE A 75 17.96 -3.82 -8.36
CA PHE A 75 18.05 -5.19 -8.90
C PHE A 75 18.41 -5.25 -10.39
N HIS A 76 18.10 -4.22 -11.17
CA HIS A 76 18.31 -4.24 -12.62
C HIS A 76 19.71 -3.74 -13.03
N GLU A 77 20.36 -2.94 -12.18
CA GLU A 77 21.75 -2.49 -12.38
C GLU A 77 22.77 -3.58 -12.00
N ALA A 78 22.47 -4.43 -11.01
CA ALA A 78 23.31 -5.58 -10.65
C ALA A 78 23.37 -6.68 -11.74
N ILE A 79 22.33 -6.80 -12.57
CA ILE A 79 22.28 -7.81 -13.65
C ILE A 79 23.06 -7.38 -14.91
N LEU A 80 23.34 -6.08 -15.09
CA LEU A 80 24.02 -5.57 -16.29
C LEU A 80 25.55 -5.54 -16.17
N SER A 81 26.11 -5.85 -15.00
CA SER A 81 27.56 -5.86 -14.76
C SER A 81 28.22 -7.24 -14.76
N GLU A 82 27.47 -8.32 -14.93
CA GLU A 82 28.00 -9.69 -14.88
C GLU A 82 27.64 -10.46 -16.17
N GLU A 83 28.47 -10.26 -17.20
CA GLU A 83 28.38 -10.98 -18.47
C GLU A 83 29.14 -12.31 -18.36
N VAL A 84 28.52 -13.44 -17.94
CA VAL A 84 29.04 -14.82 -18.19
C VAL A 84 27.92 -15.88 -18.15
N GLU A 85 27.70 -16.53 -19.30
CA GLU A 85 27.32 -17.93 -19.58
C GLU A 85 26.44 -18.79 -18.63
N GLU A 86 25.36 -19.31 -19.25
CA GLU A 86 25.00 -20.73 -19.29
C GLU A 86 24.34 -21.41 -18.07
N LYS A 87 23.00 -21.51 -18.10
CA LYS A 87 22.23 -22.78 -18.26
C LYS A 87 20.76 -22.56 -17.95
N LEU A 88 19.92 -22.81 -18.95
CA LEU A 88 18.51 -23.13 -18.74
C LEU A 88 18.45 -24.48 -18.00
N VAL A 89 18.13 -24.44 -16.71
CA VAL A 89 17.60 -25.61 -16.00
C VAL A 89 16.09 -25.41 -15.96
N GLU A 90 15.40 -26.04 -16.90
CA GLU A 90 13.99 -26.38 -16.74
C GLU A 90 13.93 -27.41 -15.61
N GLU A 91 13.53 -26.99 -14.41
CA GLU A 91 13.00 -27.92 -13.41
C GLU A 91 11.47 -27.86 -13.47
N GLU A 92 10.89 -28.99 -13.90
CA GLU A 92 9.46 -29.28 -13.88
C GLU A 92 8.87 -28.96 -12.50
N ILE A 93 7.80 -28.17 -12.51
CA ILE A 93 6.95 -27.99 -11.33
C ILE A 93 6.12 -29.26 -11.18
N GLU A 94 6.55 -30.17 -10.30
CA GLU A 94 5.68 -31.26 -9.83
C GLU A 94 4.60 -30.66 -8.91
N ASP A 95 3.34 -30.76 -9.35
CA ASP A 95 2.14 -30.46 -8.57
C ASP A 95 2.09 -31.37 -7.33
N ILE A 96 2.45 -30.85 -6.16
CA ILE A 96 2.25 -31.56 -4.90
C ILE A 96 0.81 -31.32 -4.44
N LYS A 97 0.03 -32.40 -4.51
CA LYS A 97 -1.34 -32.51 -4.00
C LYS A 97 -1.34 -32.41 -2.47
N ASP A 98 -2.27 -31.62 -1.96
CA ASP A 98 -2.69 -31.64 -0.56
C ASP A 98 -3.12 -33.05 -0.16
N ASP A 99 -2.47 -33.62 0.86
CA ASP A 99 -3.09 -34.64 1.71
C ASP A 99 -2.71 -34.38 3.17
N GLU A 100 -3.78 -34.20 3.93
CA GLU A 100 -3.89 -34.00 5.37
C GLU A 100 -3.87 -35.37 6.06
N ASP A 101 -2.95 -35.65 6.98
CA ASP A 101 -3.23 -36.26 8.29
C ASP A 101 -1.98 -36.38 9.18
N ASN A 102 -2.24 -36.28 10.49
CA ASN A 102 -1.38 -36.40 11.66
C ASN A 102 -0.41 -37.58 11.65
N THR A 103 0.73 -37.45 12.35
CA THR A 103 0.99 -38.12 13.65
C THR A 103 2.39 -37.73 14.18
N GLU A 104 2.43 -37.47 15.49
CA GLU A 104 3.57 -37.18 16.39
C GLU A 104 4.78 -38.14 16.21
N GLU A 105 6.03 -37.63 16.31
CA GLU A 105 7.16 -38.20 17.09
C GLU A 105 8.35 -37.19 17.16
N GLU A 106 8.77 -36.81 18.37
CA GLU A 106 10.08 -36.17 18.68
C GLU A 106 11.12 -37.25 19.06
N PRO A 107 12.43 -36.95 19.24
CA PRO A 107 13.30 -35.97 18.57
C PRO A 107 14.64 -36.61 18.10
N LYS A 108 15.32 -36.02 17.10
CA LYS A 108 16.75 -36.30 16.86
C LYS A 108 17.56 -35.02 16.88
N LYS A 109 18.39 -34.92 17.92
CA LYS A 109 19.39 -33.90 18.16
C LYS A 109 20.50 -34.00 17.09
N SER A 110 20.79 -32.90 16.41
CA SER A 110 22.01 -32.71 15.63
C SER A 110 22.37 -31.23 15.68
N GLU A 111 23.41 -30.92 16.45
CA GLU A 111 24.00 -29.60 16.60
C GLU A 111 24.69 -29.18 15.29
N ASN A 112 24.27 -28.06 14.72
CA ASN A 112 25.16 -27.11 14.05
C ASN A 112 24.51 -25.72 14.05
N SER A 113 25.33 -24.74 14.39
CA SER A 113 24.94 -23.47 14.96
C SER A 113 24.65 -22.38 13.94
N ASP A 114 23.93 -21.38 14.44
CA ASP A 114 23.98 -19.97 14.02
C ASP A 114 23.43 -19.62 12.64
N LYS A 115 22.09 -19.44 12.61
CA LYS A 115 21.35 -18.33 11.93
C LYS A 115 19.83 -18.49 11.86
N ALA A 116 19.23 -19.47 12.54
CA ALA A 116 17.77 -19.66 12.60
C ALA A 116 17.10 -19.11 13.89
N ALA A 117 17.82 -18.31 14.69
CA ALA A 117 17.38 -17.91 16.03
C ALA A 117 16.54 -16.62 16.08
N GLU A 118 16.46 -15.83 15.01
CA GLU A 118 15.79 -14.53 15.09
C GLU A 118 14.27 -14.60 14.89
N GLU A 119 13.75 -15.63 14.22
CA GLU A 119 12.32 -15.71 13.94
C GLU A 119 11.50 -16.29 15.11
N TYR A 120 12.07 -17.22 15.87
CA TYR A 120 11.42 -17.79 17.07
C TYR A 120 11.56 -16.91 18.32
N ALA A 121 12.54 -16.00 18.36
CA ALA A 121 12.74 -15.09 19.49
C ALA A 121 11.64 -14.01 19.60
N ASN A 122 11.00 -13.66 18.48
CA ASN A 122 9.95 -12.63 18.47
C ASN A 122 8.67 -13.09 19.16
N ASN A 123 8.23 -14.34 18.95
CA ASN A 123 7.02 -14.85 19.59
C ASN A 123 7.17 -14.93 21.13
N ILE A 124 8.35 -15.32 21.62
CA ILE A 124 8.63 -15.41 23.07
C ILE A 124 8.51 -14.02 23.74
N LYS A 125 8.97 -12.96 23.07
CA LYS A 125 8.86 -11.58 23.60
C LYS A 125 7.44 -11.04 23.59
N ILE A 126 6.61 -11.45 22.62
CA ILE A 126 5.20 -11.07 22.54
C ILE A 126 4.41 -11.68 23.71
N ASP A 127 4.63 -12.97 24.01
CA ASP A 127 3.97 -13.64 25.12
C ASP A 127 4.39 -13.07 26.49
N GLU A 128 5.66 -12.71 26.64
CA GLU A 128 6.14 -12.01 27.85
C GLU A 128 5.45 -10.66 28.02
N ILE A 129 5.38 -9.84 26.96
CA ILE A 129 4.69 -8.55 26.98
C ILE A 129 3.20 -8.74 27.32
N ARG A 130 2.54 -9.73 26.72
CA ARG A 130 1.14 -10.04 27.01
C ARG A 130 0.91 -10.40 28.48
N GLY A 131 1.83 -11.15 29.09
CA GLY A 131 1.82 -11.45 30.52
C GLY A 131 1.91 -10.18 31.37
N LEU A 132 2.91 -9.34 31.08
CA LEU A 132 3.11 -8.08 31.83
C LEU A 132 1.94 -7.10 31.68
N LEU A 133 1.27 -7.08 30.52
CA LEU A 133 0.05 -6.29 30.34
C LEU A 133 -1.13 -6.79 31.18
N LYS A 134 -1.27 -8.11 31.36
CA LYS A 134 -2.31 -8.69 32.24
C LYS A 134 -2.06 -8.35 33.71
N ASP A 135 -0.80 -8.22 34.09
CA ASP A 135 -0.38 -7.86 35.46
C ASP A 135 -0.55 -6.37 35.79
N ASN A 136 -1.24 -5.59 34.94
CA ASN A 136 -1.46 -4.13 35.08
C ASN A 136 -0.16 -3.31 35.18
N ILE A 137 0.95 -3.81 34.63
CA ILE A 137 2.21 -3.09 34.57
C ILE A 137 2.10 -1.97 33.52
N SER A 138 2.72 -0.83 33.80
CA SER A 138 2.66 0.30 32.88
C SER A 138 3.45 0.03 31.60
N VAL A 139 2.99 0.58 30.48
CA VAL A 139 3.67 0.47 29.17
C VAL A 139 5.12 0.98 29.23
N SER A 140 5.40 1.94 30.10
CA SER A 140 6.77 2.46 30.29
C SER A 140 7.68 1.44 30.94
N ASP A 141 7.19 0.75 31.98
CA ASP A 141 7.99 -0.25 32.71
C ASP A 141 8.20 -1.51 31.88
N ILE A 142 7.19 -1.89 31.08
CA ILE A 142 7.31 -3.00 30.12
C ILE A 142 8.40 -2.69 29.10
N SER A 143 8.40 -1.48 28.54
CA SER A 143 9.41 -1.02 27.58
C SER A 143 10.82 -1.08 28.14
N GLU A 144 11.00 -0.69 29.41
CA GLU A 144 12.30 -0.76 30.09
C GLU A 144 12.72 -2.22 30.39
N LYS A 145 11.78 -3.08 30.78
CA LYS A 145 12.05 -4.47 31.15
C LYS A 145 12.32 -5.38 29.95
N THR A 146 11.64 -5.15 28.82
CA THR A 146 11.77 -6.00 27.62
C THR A 146 12.69 -5.40 26.56
N GLY A 147 13.12 -4.14 26.74
CA GLY A 147 13.95 -3.42 25.77
C GLY A 147 13.21 -3.08 24.47
N ILE A 148 11.89 -3.21 24.46
CA ILE A 148 11.01 -2.96 23.32
C ILE A 148 10.48 -1.53 23.39
N GLY A 149 10.30 -0.88 22.24
CA GLY A 149 9.84 0.51 22.19
C GLY A 149 8.42 0.67 22.72
N LYS A 150 8.11 1.81 23.36
CA LYS A 150 6.75 2.11 23.86
C LYS A 150 5.66 1.96 22.79
N GLY A 151 5.99 2.32 21.54
CA GLY A 151 5.10 2.16 20.39
C GLY A 151 4.83 0.70 20.04
N GLU A 152 5.84 -0.17 20.13
CA GLU A 152 5.71 -1.61 19.86
C GLU A 152 4.90 -2.31 20.96
N VAL A 153 5.08 -1.92 22.22
CA VAL A 153 4.26 -2.42 23.34
C VAL A 153 2.78 -2.05 23.14
N LEU A 154 2.50 -0.83 22.66
CA LEU A 154 1.13 -0.40 22.30
C LEU A 154 0.57 -1.20 21.12
N LEU A 155 1.39 -1.47 20.10
CA LEU A 155 0.99 -2.27 18.96
C LEU A 155 0.60 -3.69 19.38
N ILE A 156 1.41 -4.31 20.25
CA ILE A 156 1.14 -5.65 20.79
C ILE A 156 -0.15 -5.64 21.63
N LYS A 157 -0.38 -4.59 22.42
CA LYS A 157 -1.62 -4.41 23.17
C LYS A 157 -2.85 -4.40 22.26
N GLU A 158 -2.79 -3.69 21.13
CA GLU A 158 -3.93 -3.53 20.24
C GLU A 158 -4.19 -4.76 19.36
N LEU A 159 -3.12 -5.42 18.90
CA LEU A 159 -3.22 -6.54 17.95
C LEU A 159 -3.37 -7.91 18.62
N TYR A 160 -2.78 -8.12 19.81
CA TYR A 160 -2.66 -9.45 20.45
C TYR A 160 -3.42 -9.59 21.78
N ALA A 161 -4.00 -8.52 22.32
CA ALA A 161 -4.77 -8.57 23.57
C ALA A 161 -6.30 -8.62 23.40
N LYS A 162 -6.79 -8.97 22.20
CA LYS A 162 -8.19 -9.34 21.99
C LYS A 162 -8.48 -10.73 22.60
#